data_AF-A0AAD9QQA5-F1
#
_entry.id   AF-A0AAD9QQA5-F1
#
_cell.length_a   1.000
_cell.length_b   1.000
_cell.length_c   1.000
_cell.angle_alpha   90.00
_cell.angle_beta   90.00
_cell.angle_gamma   90.00
#
_symmetry.space_group_name_H-M   'P 1'
#
loop_
_entity.id
_entity.type
_entity.pdbx_description
1 polymer ?
#
loop_
_entity_poly.entity_id
_entity_poly.type
_entity_poly.pdbx_seq_one_letter_code
_entity_poly.pdbx_strand_id
1 'polypeptide(L)'
;MNFNTFYSFELSLLNSIYSFRRYQKIKETFKRKYGCDPEFYARAPGRVNIIGEHIDYCGYGVLPMAVEQDIVIAVGKNESKMLKLCNTYNSFHTKRSLLFMAR
;
A
#
# COMPACT_ATOMS: atom_id res chain seq x y z
N MET A 1 21.18 -21.31 18.63
CA MET A 1 20.23 -20.36 17.98
C MET A 1 19.27 -19.89 19.04
N ASN A 2 19.14 -18.57 19.27
CA ASN A 2 18.28 -18.04 20.32
C ASN A 2 16.80 -18.10 19.91
N PHE A 3 15.92 -18.35 20.87
CA PHE A 3 14.46 -18.46 20.68
C PHE A 3 13.88 -17.26 19.92
N ASN A 4 14.35 -16.04 20.22
CA ASN A 4 13.95 -14.80 19.53
C ASN A 4 14.32 -14.76 18.03
N THR A 5 15.42 -15.40 17.65
CA THR A 5 15.85 -15.47 16.24
C THR A 5 14.93 -16.38 15.42
N PHE A 6 14.39 -17.44 16.03
CA PHE A 6 13.45 -18.35 15.37
C PHE A 6 12.11 -17.65 15.07
N TYR A 7 11.51 -16.98 16.05
CA TYR A 7 10.26 -16.22 15.85
C TYR A 7 10.42 -15.06 14.86
N SER A 8 11.56 -14.37 14.89
CA SER A 8 11.84 -13.30 13.92
C SER A 8 11.90 -13.82 12.49
N PHE A 9 12.48 -15.01 12.29
CA PHE A 9 12.53 -15.67 10.99
C PHE A 9 11.14 -16.08 10.51
N GLU A 10 10.34 -16.71 11.38
CA GLU A 10 8.98 -17.13 11.06
C GLU A 10 8.06 -15.93 10.72
N LEU A 11 8.14 -14.83 11.47
CA LEU A 11 7.45 -13.58 11.14
C LEU A 11 7.89 -13.02 9.79
N SER A 12 9.19 -13.04 9.48
CA SER A 12 9.71 -12.56 8.20
C SER A 12 9.17 -13.37 7.02
N LEU A 13 9.07 -14.69 7.19
CA LEU A 13 8.52 -15.60 6.18
C LEU A 13 7.02 -15.32 5.97
N LEU A 14 6.25 -15.20 7.05
CA LEU A 14 4.82 -14.87 6.99
C LEU A 14 4.59 -13.51 6.32
N ASN A 15 5.38 -12.49 6.66
CA ASN A 15 5.31 -11.17 6.03
C ASN A 15 5.63 -11.22 4.53
N SER A 16 6.63 -12.03 4.14
CA SER A 16 6.96 -12.27 2.74
C SER A 16 5.80 -12.94 1.99
N ILE A 17 5.21 -13.99 2.56
CA ILE A 17 4.06 -14.71 1.97
C ILE A 17 2.84 -13.78 1.84
N TYR A 18 2.53 -13.01 2.88
CA TYR A 18 1.40 -12.07 2.89
C TYR A 18 1.58 -10.97 1.83
N SER A 19 2.77 -10.38 1.78
CA SER A 19 3.13 -9.38 0.76
C SER A 19 2.98 -9.97 -0.64
N PHE A 20 3.56 -11.15 -0.91
CA PHE A 20 3.44 -11.82 -2.20
C PHE A 20 1.99 -12.03 -2.61
N ARG A 21 1.15 -12.59 -1.73
CA ARG A 21 -0.29 -12.82 -1.96
C ARG A 21 -1.02 -11.53 -2.30
N ARG A 22 -0.70 -10.43 -1.60
CA ARG A 22 -1.27 -9.11 -1.86
C ARG A 22 -0.90 -8.57 -3.24
N TYR A 23 0.38 -8.59 -3.62
CA TYR A 23 0.83 -8.10 -4.93
C TYR A 23 0.28 -8.94 -6.10
N GLN A 24 0.16 -10.27 -5.93
CA GLN A 24 -0.49 -11.11 -6.95
C GLN A 24 -1.96 -10.74 -7.15
N LYS A 25 -2.72 -10.58 -6.07
CA LYS A 25 -4.14 -10.15 -6.15
C LYS A 25 -4.30 -8.80 -6.84
N ILE A 26 -3.40 -7.86 -6.57
CA ILE A 26 -3.37 -6.55 -7.22
C ILE A 26 -3.10 -6.71 -8.72
N LYS A 27 -2.06 -7.47 -9.09
CA LYS A 27 -1.69 -7.73 -10.48
C LYS A 27 -2.85 -8.34 -11.27
N GLU A 28 -3.47 -9.39 -10.74
CA GLU A 28 -4.62 -10.06 -11.36
C GLU A 28 -5.81 -9.12 -11.54
N THR A 29 -6.10 -8.30 -10.52
CA THR A 29 -7.19 -7.33 -10.59
C THR A 29 -6.91 -6.22 -11.61
N PHE A 30 -5.65 -5.79 -11.72
CA PHE A 30 -5.22 -4.77 -12.69
C PHE A 30 -5.35 -5.31 -14.10
N LYS A 31 -4.83 -6.51 -14.33
CA LYS A 31 -4.92 -7.21 -15.62
C LYS A 31 -6.37 -7.46 -16.04
N ARG A 32 -7.23 -7.87 -15.11
CA ARG A 32 -8.67 -8.05 -15.39
C ARG A 32 -9.36 -6.74 -15.77
N LYS A 33 -8.96 -5.60 -15.19
CA LYS A 33 -9.64 -4.32 -15.39
C LYS A 33 -9.11 -3.52 -16.58
N TYR A 34 -7.82 -3.65 -16.88
CA TYR A 34 -7.14 -2.84 -17.90
C TYR A 34 -6.53 -3.66 -19.04
N GLY A 35 -6.58 -4.99 -18.99
CA GLY A 35 -6.11 -5.88 -20.06
C GLY A 35 -4.60 -5.98 -20.23
N CYS A 36 -3.80 -5.34 -19.37
CA CYS A 36 -2.35 -5.42 -19.37
C CYS A 36 -1.81 -5.63 -17.95
N ASP A 37 -0.54 -6.04 -17.84
CA ASP A 37 0.16 -6.03 -16.57
C ASP A 37 0.52 -4.58 -16.17
N PRO A 38 0.60 -4.26 -14.86
CA PRO A 38 1.06 -2.96 -14.40
C PRO A 38 2.56 -2.78 -14.69
N GLU A 39 2.99 -1.56 -15.03
CA GLU A 39 4.39 -1.20 -15.28
C GLU A 39 5.19 -1.15 -13.98
N PHE A 40 4.60 -0.59 -12.92
CA PHE A 40 5.25 -0.51 -11.62
C PHE A 40 4.22 -0.42 -10.48
N TYR A 41 4.73 -0.54 -9.26
CA TYR A 41 3.96 -0.36 -8.05
C TYR A 41 4.54 0.78 -7.21
N ALA A 42 3.67 1.55 -6.57
CA ALA A 42 4.05 2.53 -5.55
C ALA A 42 3.40 2.15 -4.21
N ARG A 43 4.10 2.38 -3.11
CA ARG A 43 3.63 2.07 -1.75
C ARG A 43 3.83 3.29 -0.84
N ALA A 44 2.82 3.62 -0.05
CA ALA A 44 2.88 4.66 0.97
C ALA A 44 2.30 4.12 2.29
N PRO A 45 3.10 3.99 3.37
CA PRO A 45 2.59 3.56 4.66
C PRO A 45 1.74 4.65 5.31
N GLY A 46 0.79 4.23 6.15
CA GLY A 46 0.19 5.12 7.12
C GLY A 46 1.21 5.50 8.21
N ARG A 47 0.80 6.39 9.11
CA ARG A 47 1.60 6.76 10.28
C ARG A 47 0.76 6.77 11.55
N VAL A 48 1.42 6.55 12.67
CA VAL A 48 0.95 6.93 14.00
C VAL A 48 1.83 8.10 14.48
N ASN A 49 1.23 9.07 15.16
CA ASN A 49 2.01 10.10 15.83
C ASN A 49 2.27 9.65 17.26
N ILE A 50 3.54 9.55 17.66
CA ILE A 50 3.90 9.11 19.03
C ILE A 50 3.77 10.28 20.01
N ILE A 51 4.23 11.46 19.60
CA ILE A 51 4.13 12.71 20.37
C ILE A 51 4.14 13.93 19.45
N GLY A 52 3.54 15.03 19.92
CA GLY A 52 3.41 16.27 19.17
C GLY A 52 2.14 16.32 18.33
N GLU A 53 0.99 16.04 18.95
CA GLU A 53 -0.30 16.19 18.29
C GLU A 53 -0.72 17.67 18.26
N HIS A 54 -1.28 18.12 17.14
CA HIS A 54 -1.75 19.50 16.94
C HIS A 54 -0.67 20.60 17.06
N ILE A 55 0.60 20.28 16.87
CA ILE A 55 1.70 21.27 16.87
C ILE A 55 2.46 21.32 15.53
N ASP A 56 2.18 20.40 14.62
CA ASP A 56 2.76 20.31 13.29
C ASP A 56 2.45 21.56 12.45
N TYR A 57 1.22 22.05 12.50
CA TYR A 57 0.82 23.29 11.82
C TYR A 57 1.40 24.56 12.46
N CYS A 58 1.98 24.47 13.66
CA CYS A 58 2.64 25.58 14.35
C CYS A 58 4.15 25.65 14.05
N GLY A 59 4.69 24.75 13.23
CA GLY A 59 6.12 24.72 12.87
C GLY A 59 7.03 24.07 13.92
N TYR A 60 6.47 23.40 14.93
CA TYR A 60 7.25 22.64 15.91
C TYR A 60 7.56 21.23 15.41
N GLY A 61 8.62 20.63 15.96
CA GLY A 61 8.97 19.24 15.68
C GLY A 61 7.92 18.26 16.19
N VAL A 62 7.67 17.20 15.42
CA VAL A 62 6.78 16.07 15.77
C VAL A 62 7.52 14.74 15.63
N LEU A 63 7.05 13.69 16.28
CA LEU A 63 7.67 12.36 16.22
C LEU A 63 6.69 11.29 15.70
N PRO A 64 6.47 11.21 14.38
CA PRO A 64 5.66 10.18 13.78
C PRO A 64 6.47 8.89 13.53
N MET A 65 5.78 7.76 13.50
CA MET A 65 6.31 6.46 13.10
C MET A 65 5.41 5.85 12.03
N ALA A 66 6.01 5.30 10.98
CA ALA A 66 5.28 4.57 9.95
C ALA A 66 4.71 3.27 10.52
N VAL A 67 3.45 2.97 10.18
CA VAL A 67 2.81 1.70 10.54
C VAL A 67 2.92 0.70 9.39
N GLU A 68 2.68 -0.58 9.68
CA GLU A 68 2.72 -1.63 8.65
C GLU A 68 1.62 -1.48 7.60
N GLN A 69 0.45 -0.96 8.00
CA GLN A 69 -0.68 -0.70 7.12
C GLN A 69 -0.35 0.44 6.14
N ASP A 70 -0.69 0.22 4.88
CA ASP A 70 -0.22 1.03 3.77
C ASP A 70 -1.21 1.03 2.61
N ILE A 71 -0.99 1.98 1.70
CA ILE A 71 -1.62 2.02 0.40
C ILE A 71 -0.61 1.52 -0.62
N VAL A 72 -1.03 0.58 -1.47
CA VAL A 72 -0.27 0.15 -2.63
C VAL A 72 -1.03 0.61 -3.87
N ILE A 73 -0.32 1.02 -4.91
CA ILE A 73 -0.89 1.49 -6.17
C ILE A 73 -0.19 0.71 -7.28
N ALA A 74 -0.97 0.12 -8.18
CA ALA A 74 -0.45 -0.47 -9.41
C ALA A 74 -0.67 0.52 -10.55
N VAL A 75 0.38 0.82 -11.31
CA VAL A 75 0.35 1.88 -12.31
C VAL A 75 0.77 1.32 -13.67
N GLY A 76 0.05 1.71 -14.71
CA GLY A 76 0.47 1.58 -16.09
C GLY A 76 0.17 2.87 -16.84
N LYS A 77 0.79 3.09 -17.99
CA LYS A 77 0.48 4.22 -18.86
C LYS A 77 -0.68 3.88 -19.79
N ASN A 78 -1.43 4.91 -20.15
CA ASN A 78 -2.43 4.89 -21.19
C ASN A 78 -2.08 5.99 -22.21
N GLU A 79 -2.47 5.79 -23.46
CA GLU A 79 -2.30 6.77 -24.54
C GLU A 79 -3.38 7.87 -24.48
N SER A 80 -4.42 7.67 -23.65
CA SER A 80 -5.44 8.68 -23.36
C SER A 80 -4.94 9.75 -22.38
N LYS A 81 -5.45 10.97 -22.50
CA LYS A 81 -5.24 12.07 -21.53
C LYS A 81 -6.13 11.96 -20.27
N MET A 82 -6.77 10.81 -20.05
CA MET A 82 -7.67 10.57 -18.94
C MET A 82 -7.07 9.60 -17.93
N LEU A 83 -7.01 10.02 -16.67
CA LEU A 83 -6.62 9.18 -15.54
C LEU A 83 -7.77 8.23 -15.16
N LYS A 84 -7.53 6.92 -15.25
CA LYS A 84 -8.50 5.91 -14.80
C LYS A 84 -8.15 5.36 -13.44
N LEU A 85 -8.94 5.69 -12.42
CA LEU A 85 -8.76 5.21 -11.05
C LEU A 85 -9.71 4.07 -10.70
N CYS A 86 -9.22 3.07 -9.97
CA CYS A 86 -10.11 2.13 -9.27
C CYS A 86 -9.53 1.57 -7.99
N ASN A 87 -10.42 1.04 -7.13
CA ASN A 87 -10.10 0.27 -5.94
C ASN A 87 -10.21 -1.25 -6.19
N THR A 88 -9.42 -2.06 -5.50
CA THR A 88 -9.61 -3.53 -5.42
C THR A 88 -10.95 -3.95 -4.82
N TYR A 89 -11.52 -3.14 -3.92
CA TYR A 89 -12.82 -3.42 -3.33
C TYR A 89 -13.92 -2.72 -4.12
N ASN A 90 -14.85 -3.50 -4.66
CA ASN A 90 -15.93 -2.99 -5.50
C ASN A 90 -17.01 -2.21 -4.71
N SER A 91 -17.00 -2.31 -3.37
CA SER A 91 -17.96 -1.65 -2.47
C SER A 91 -17.57 -0.24 -2.05
N PHE A 92 -16.33 0.20 -2.33
CA PHE A 92 -15.90 1.55 -2.01
C PHE A 92 -16.01 2.45 -3.24
N HIS A 93 -17.15 3.12 -3.38
CA HIS A 93 -17.18 4.43 -4.04
C HIS A 93 -16.41 5.41 -3.15
N THR A 94 -15.09 5.48 -3.37
CA THR A 94 -14.17 6.50 -2.82
C THR A 94 -14.43 6.89 -1.35
N LYS A 95 -13.96 6.08 -0.40
CA LYS A 95 -13.30 6.55 0.84
C LYS A 95 -12.92 5.37 1.76
N ARG A 96 -11.61 5.29 2.05
CA ARG A 96 -10.89 4.41 2.99
C ARG A 96 -10.46 3.04 2.42
N SER A 97 -9.15 2.80 2.58
CA SER A 97 -8.30 1.76 1.93
C SER A 97 -8.49 1.64 0.41
N LEU A 98 -7.97 2.64 -0.31
CA LEU A 98 -7.93 2.66 -1.77
C LEU A 98 -6.60 2.15 -2.27
N LEU A 99 -6.57 0.91 -2.71
CA LEU A 99 -5.57 0.49 -3.67
C LEU A 99 -5.91 1.17 -4.99
N PHE A 100 -5.20 2.23 -5.36
CA PHE A 100 -5.47 2.90 -6.64
C PHE A 100 -4.81 2.11 -7.76
N MET A 101 -5.59 1.79 -8.79
CA MET A 101 -5.05 1.41 -10.08
C MET A 101 -5.13 2.64 -10.97
N ALA A 102 -4.00 3.09 -11.51
CA ALA A 102 -3.95 4.20 -12.43
C ALA A 102 -3.52 3.68 -13.80
N ARG A 103 -4.32 3.98 -14.82
CA ARG A 103 -3.93 3.85 -16.21
C ARG A 103 -4.21 5.14 -16.95
#